data_AF-A0A7J4V2Z7-F1
#
_entry.id   AF-A0A7J4V2Z7-F1
#
_cell.length_a   1.000
_cell.length_b   1.000
_cell.length_c   1.000
_cell.angle_alpha   90.00
_cell.angle_beta   90.00
_cell.angle_gamma   90.00
#
_symmetry.space_group_name_H-M   'P 1'
#
loop_
_entity.id
_entity.type
_entity.pdbx_description
1 polymer ?
#
loop_
_entity_poly.entity_id
_entity_poly.type
_entity_poly.pdbx_seq_one_letter_code
_entity_poly.pdbx_strand_id
1 'polypeptide(L)'
;MMPQDLSMTQASLLAVLREQNPWWTREAVPMQLQREYRRMELKEIKTELKSDKILAITGPRRAGKTTVMYQLIQDLSTQGVDPRRILFVNFDNPGVVPYMGRPFLDILNG
;
A
#
# COMPACT_ATOMS: atom_id res chain seq x y z
N MET A 1 -5.19 -24.39 -22.51
CA MET A 1 -4.82 -23.38 -23.53
C MET A 1 -4.52 -22.07 -22.81
N MET A 2 -3.24 -21.77 -22.58
CA MET A 2 -2.71 -20.46 -22.17
C MET A 2 -1.25 -20.46 -22.62
N PRO A 3 -0.88 -19.64 -23.62
CA PRO A 3 0.06 -18.56 -23.34
C PRO A 3 -0.10 -17.37 -24.31
N GLN A 4 -0.65 -16.23 -23.86
CA GLN A 4 -0.60 -14.99 -24.66
C GLN A 4 -0.34 -13.68 -23.89
N ASP A 5 -0.51 -13.53 -22.56
CA ASP A 5 -0.54 -12.16 -21.99
C ASP A 5 0.24 -11.91 -20.69
N LEU A 6 1.49 -12.36 -20.56
CA LEU A 6 2.33 -11.98 -19.41
C LEU A 6 2.66 -10.48 -19.37
N SER A 7 2.90 -9.85 -20.53
CA SER A 7 3.20 -8.41 -20.61
C SER A 7 1.95 -7.54 -20.37
N MET A 8 0.79 -7.95 -20.89
CA MET A 8 -0.47 -7.20 -20.72
C MET A 8 -0.95 -7.22 -19.25
N THR A 9 -0.68 -8.32 -18.54
CA THR A 9 -1.08 -8.51 -17.14
C THR A 9 -0.21 -7.71 -16.17
N GLN A 10 1.11 -7.67 -16.35
CA GLN A 10 1.99 -6.87 -15.48
C GLN A 10 1.75 -5.36 -15.62
N ALA A 11 1.58 -4.87 -16.85
CA ALA A 11 1.29 -3.46 -17.11
C ALA A 11 -0.04 -3.04 -16.44
N SER A 12 -1.04 -3.92 -16.49
CA SER A 12 -2.34 -3.70 -15.86
C SER A 12 -2.24 -3.62 -14.34
N LEU A 13 -1.50 -4.55 -13.71
CA LEU A 13 -1.29 -4.49 -12.27
C LEU A 13 -0.48 -3.27 -11.86
N LEU A 14 0.59 -2.93 -12.59
CA LEU A 14 1.40 -1.76 -12.30
C LEU A 14 0.57 -0.48 -12.39
N ALA A 15 -0.36 -0.38 -13.34
CA ALA A 15 -1.30 0.74 -13.41
C ALA A 15 -2.18 0.82 -12.15
N VAL A 16 -2.75 -0.30 -11.70
CA VAL A 16 -3.56 -0.38 -10.48
C VAL A 16 -2.74 -0.02 -9.23
N LEU A 17 -1.50 -0.51 -9.13
CA LEU A 17 -0.61 -0.17 -8.03
C LEU A 17 -0.24 1.33 -8.05
N ARG A 18 0.06 1.92 -9.21
CA ARG A 18 0.32 3.36 -9.34
C ARG A 18 -0.88 4.20 -8.90
N GLU A 19 -2.10 3.77 -9.23
CA GLU A 19 -3.33 4.44 -8.79
C GLU A 19 -3.48 4.41 -7.25
N GLN A 20 -3.19 3.25 -6.64
CA GLN A 20 -3.25 3.08 -5.18
C GLN A 20 -2.11 3.75 -4.42
N ASN A 21 -0.99 4.08 -5.10
CA ASN A 21 0.24 4.61 -4.52
C ASN A 21 0.63 5.97 -5.14
N PRO A 22 -0.23 7.01 -5.03
CA PRO A 22 0.00 8.31 -5.67
C PRO A 22 1.29 9.02 -5.21
N TRP A 23 1.81 8.69 -4.02
CA TRP A 23 3.08 9.24 -3.52
C TRP A 23 4.29 8.84 -4.36
N TRP A 24 4.21 7.80 -5.19
CA TRP A 24 5.27 7.42 -6.12
C TRP A 24 5.55 8.46 -7.20
N THR A 25 4.58 9.33 -7.51
CA THR A 25 4.70 10.34 -8.56
C THR A 25 4.45 11.76 -8.08
N ARG A 26 3.58 11.96 -7.08
CA ARG A 26 3.17 13.29 -6.62
C ARG A 26 3.96 13.82 -5.42
N GLU A 27 4.90 13.03 -4.89
CA GLU A 27 5.68 13.30 -3.66
C GLU A 27 4.85 13.64 -2.41
N ALA A 28 3.53 13.44 -2.46
CA ALA A 28 2.60 13.72 -1.38
C ALA A 28 1.42 12.74 -1.40
N VAL A 29 0.94 12.38 -0.22
CA VAL A 29 -0.32 11.63 -0.08
C VAL A 29 -1.47 12.59 -0.37
N PRO A 30 -2.47 12.23 -1.20
CA PRO A 30 -3.63 13.08 -1.45
C PRO A 30 -4.33 13.53 -0.16
N MET A 31 -4.75 14.79 -0.10
CA MET A 31 -5.41 15.38 1.08
C MET A 31 -6.68 14.62 1.47
N GLN A 32 -7.38 14.00 0.52
CA GLN A 32 -8.57 13.16 0.76
C GLN A 32 -8.25 11.89 1.57
N LEU A 33 -7.00 11.43 1.55
CA LEU A 33 -6.50 10.32 2.36
C LEU A 33 -5.93 10.82 3.69
N GLN A 34 -5.63 12.12 3.80
CA GLN A 34 -5.19 12.80 5.01
C GLN A 34 -6.42 13.20 5.84
N ARG A 35 -6.85 12.35 6.77
CA ARG A 35 -7.85 12.78 7.76
C ARG A 35 -7.24 13.76 8.75
N GLU A 36 -7.93 14.87 9.02
CA GLU A 36 -7.46 15.98 9.86
C GLU A 36 -7.13 15.57 11.31
N TYR A 37 -7.82 14.56 11.85
CA TYR A 37 -7.53 14.04 13.19
C TYR A 37 -6.47 12.94 13.14
N ARG A 38 -5.48 12.97 14.04
CA ARG A 38 -4.50 11.88 14.17
C ARG A 38 -5.02 10.78 15.09
N ARG A 39 -4.90 9.54 14.63
CA ARG A 39 -5.18 8.32 15.41
C ARG A 39 -4.17 8.15 16.54
N MET A 40 -4.63 7.81 17.75
CA MET A 40 -3.77 7.57 18.91
C MET A 40 -2.83 6.38 18.67
N GLU A 41 -3.34 5.38 17.96
CA GLU A 41 -2.68 4.14 17.58
C GLU A 41 -1.44 4.38 16.70
N LEU A 42 -1.36 5.52 16.01
CA LEU A 42 -0.26 5.84 15.11
C LEU A 42 1.09 5.91 15.84
N LYS A 43 1.11 6.35 17.10
CA LYS A 43 2.36 6.43 17.89
C LYS A 43 2.92 5.04 18.18
N GLU A 44 2.05 4.11 18.56
CA GLU A 44 2.41 2.72 18.83
C GLU A 44 2.85 2.02 17.55
N ILE A 45 2.08 2.15 16.46
CA ILE A 45 2.42 1.61 15.14
C ILE A 45 3.82 2.06 14.68
N LYS A 46 4.15 3.34 14.83
CA LYS A 46 5.49 3.86 14.48
C LYS A 46 6.62 3.31 15.35
N THR A 47 6.30 2.91 16.57
CA THR A 47 7.28 2.32 17.49
C THR A 47 7.55 0.87 17.09
N GLU A 48 6.49 0.10 16.85
CA GLU A 48 6.58 -1.29 16.38
C GLU A 48 7.24 -1.41 15.00
N LEU A 49 7.00 -0.45 14.11
CA LEU A 49 7.59 -0.43 12.75
C LEU A 49 9.12 -0.30 12.75
N LYS A 50 9.74 0.09 13.87
CA LYS A 50 11.22 0.13 13.99
C LYS A 50 11.84 -1.25 14.18
N SER A 51 11.03 -2.28 14.43
CA SER A 51 11.50 -3.66 14.53
C SER A 51 11.53 -4.34 13.16
N ASP A 52 12.33 -5.38 13.01
CA ASP A 52 12.38 -6.21 11.79
C ASP A 52 11.21 -7.21 11.69
N LYS A 53 10.09 -6.93 12.39
CA LYS A 53 8.92 -7.82 12.46
C LYS A 53 7.78 -7.30 11.60
N ILE A 54 6.95 -8.23 11.15
CA ILE A 54 5.67 -7.90 10.52
C ILE A 54 4.70 -7.41 11.58
N LEU A 55 4.12 -6.22 11.37
CA LEU A 55 3.07 -5.66 12.22
C LEU A 55 1.68 -5.95 11.65
N ALA A 56 0.82 -6.57 12.45
CA ALA A 56 -0.58 -6.82 12.10
C ALA A 56 -1.52 -5.90 12.89
N ILE A 57 -2.36 -5.12 12.21
CA ILE A 57 -3.38 -4.25 12.82
C ILE A 57 -4.74 -4.98 12.79
N THR A 58 -5.25 -5.38 13.95
CA THR A 58 -6.53 -6.12 14.06
C THR A 58 -7.65 -5.23 14.63
N GLY A 59 -8.90 -5.70 14.52
CA GLY A 59 -10.06 -5.03 15.10
C GLY A 59 -11.30 -5.00 14.19
N PRO A 60 -12.44 -4.45 14.65
CA PRO A 60 -13.71 -4.50 13.95
C PRO A 60 -13.70 -3.87 12.54
N ARG A 61 -14.64 -4.29 11.68
CA ARG A 61 -14.87 -3.65 10.38
C ARG A 61 -15.17 -2.15 10.61
N ARG A 62 -14.59 -1.27 9.79
CA ARG A 62 -14.73 0.21 9.90
C ARG A 62 -14.13 0.87 11.16
N ALA A 63 -13.30 0.16 11.94
CA ALA A 63 -12.57 0.76 13.07
C ALA A 63 -11.57 1.88 12.66
N GLY A 64 -11.26 2.00 11.36
CA GLY A 64 -10.35 3.02 10.81
C GLY A 64 -8.92 2.55 10.59
N LYS A 65 -8.69 1.24 10.46
CA LYS A 65 -7.38 0.65 10.15
C LYS A 65 -6.75 1.25 8.87
N THR A 66 -7.54 1.37 7.80
CA THR A 66 -7.08 2.00 6.55
C THR A 66 -6.73 3.48 6.76
N THR A 67 -7.45 4.18 7.64
CA THR A 67 -7.10 5.57 7.99
C THR A 67 -5.73 5.64 8.65
N VAL A 68 -5.44 4.78 9.64
CA VAL A 68 -4.12 4.82 10.30
C VAL A 68 -3.00 4.40 9.36
N MET A 69 -3.26 3.50 8.40
CA MET A 69 -2.31 3.15 7.34
C MET A 69 -1.96 4.35 6.46
N TYR A 70 -2.93 5.13 5.97
CA TYR A 70 -2.64 6.34 5.18
C TYR A 70 -1.93 7.42 5.99
N GLN A 71 -2.26 7.56 7.28
CA GLN A 71 -1.54 8.49 8.17
C GLN A 71 -0.09 8.06 8.40
N LEU A 72 0.18 6.75 8.50
CA LEU A 72 1.53 6.23 8.57
C LEU A 72 2.31 6.51 7.29
N ILE A 73 1.70 6.28 6.12
CA ILE A 73 2.32 6.57 4.81
C ILE A 73 2.68 8.06 4.71
N GLN A 74 1.78 8.95 5.13
CA GLN A 74 2.06 10.39 5.18
C GLN A 74 3.23 10.71 6.12
N ASP A 75 3.25 10.14 7.32
CA ASP A 75 4.34 10.36 8.28
C ASP A 75 5.69 9.87 7.73
N LEU A 76 5.72 8.72 7.06
CA LEU A 76 6.93 8.19 6.43
C LEU A 76 7.40 9.09 5.29
N SER A 77 6.47 9.55 4.44
CA SER A 77 6.76 10.49 3.36
C SER A 77 7.34 11.81 3.89
N THR A 78 6.75 12.39 4.93
CA THR A 78 7.23 13.64 5.55
C THR A 78 8.58 13.47 6.26
N GLN A 79 8.91 12.26 6.70
CA GLN A 79 10.22 11.93 7.26
C GLN A 79 11.31 11.70 6.19
N GLY A 80 10.97 11.83 4.90
CA GLY A 80 11.92 11.66 3.79
C GLY A 80 12.21 10.20 3.44
N VAL A 81 11.35 9.25 3.85
CA VAL A 81 11.43 7.88 3.34
C VAL A 81 11.16 7.92 1.85
N ASP A 82 12.05 7.32 1.05
CA ASP A 82 11.87 7.19 -0.40
C ASP A 82 10.46 6.63 -0.71
N PRO A 83 9.61 7.36 -1.45
CA PRO A 83 8.26 6.92 -1.78
C PRO A 83 8.19 5.52 -2.39
N ARG A 84 9.24 5.10 -3.12
CA ARG A 84 9.33 3.76 -3.73
C ARG A 84 9.50 2.64 -2.71
N ARG A 85 9.89 2.97 -1.46
CA ARG A 85 9.97 2.03 -0.34
C ARG A 85 8.64 1.88 0.40
N ILE A 86 7.60 2.60 -0.01
CA ILE A 86 6.27 2.57 0.60
C ILE A 86 5.28 2.01 -0.42
N LEU A 87 4.73 0.83 -0.14
CA LEU A 87 3.73 0.16 -0.97
C LEU A 87 2.46 -0.10 -0.15
N PHE A 88 1.34 0.40 -0.64
CA PHE A 88 -0.01 0.07 -0.21
C PHE A 88 -0.67 -0.81 -1.27
N VAL A 89 -1.32 -1.88 -0.80
CA VAL A 89 -2.11 -2.77 -1.65
C VAL A 89 -3.46 -3.02 -0.99
N ASN A 90 -4.53 -2.66 -1.68
CA ASN A 90 -5.87 -3.11 -1.35
C ASN A 90 -6.16 -4.43 -2.06
N PHE A 91 -6.11 -5.54 -1.31
CA PHE A 91 -6.39 -6.87 -1.84
C PHE A 91 -7.85 -7.07 -2.26
N ASP A 92 -8.79 -6.22 -1.85
CA ASP A 92 -10.17 -6.31 -2.35
C ASP A 92 -10.35 -5.62 -3.72
N ASN A 93 -9.31 -4.99 -4.28
CA ASN A 93 -9.40 -4.32 -5.57
C ASN A 93 -9.50 -5.35 -6.72
N PRO A 94 -10.53 -5.30 -7.59
CA PRO A 94 -10.69 -6.23 -8.71
C PRO A 94 -9.49 -6.29 -9.67
N GLY A 95 -8.72 -5.20 -9.80
CA GLY A 95 -7.50 -5.13 -10.59
C GLY A 95 -6.31 -5.87 -9.96
N VAL A 96 -6.39 -6.26 -8.68
CA VAL A 96 -5.37 -7.04 -7.96
C VAL A 96 -5.76 -8.52 -7.86
N VAL A 97 -7.06 -8.84 -7.81
CA VAL A 97 -7.60 -10.21 -7.65
C VAL A 97 -7.00 -11.24 -8.63
N PRO A 98 -6.84 -10.96 -9.93
CA PRO A 98 -6.26 -11.93 -10.88
C PRO A 98 -4.82 -12.38 -10.55
N TYR A 99 -4.13 -11.65 -9.68
CA TYR A 99 -2.73 -11.85 -9.35
C TYR A 99 -2.51 -12.53 -7.99
N MET A 100 -3.56 -12.72 -7.20
CA MET A 100 -3.49 -13.15 -5.78
C MET A 100 -3.09 -14.62 -5.53
N GLY A 101 -2.77 -15.39 -6.56
CA GLY A 101 -2.29 -16.78 -6.45
C GLY A 101 -0.83 -16.97 -6.85
N ARG A 102 -0.10 -15.88 -7.13
CA ARG A 102 1.29 -15.92 -7.60
C ARG A 102 2.22 -15.32 -6.54
N PRO A 103 3.45 -15.84 -6.39
CA PRO A 103 4.48 -15.17 -5.62
C PRO A 103 4.61 -13.72 -6.07
N PHE A 104 4.57 -12.79 -5.11
CA PHE A 104 4.66 -11.36 -5.41
C PHE A 104 5.94 -10.99 -6.18
N LEU A 105 7.00 -11.76 -6.01
CA LEU A 105 8.26 -11.59 -6.75
C LEU A 105 8.13 -11.95 -8.24
N ASP A 106 7.28 -12.90 -8.59
CA ASP A 106 7.06 -13.30 -9.99
C ASP A 106 6.31 -12.21 -10.77
N ILE A 107 5.58 -11.37 -10.05
CA ILE A 107 4.82 -10.25 -10.58
C ILE A 107 5.74 -9.07 -10.91
N LEU A 108 6.80 -8.87 -10.13
CA LEU A 108 7.69 -7.72 -10.27
C LEU A 108 8.89 -7.96 -11.21
N ASN A 109 9.27 -9.21 -11.42
CA ASN A 109 10.46 -9.59 -12.20
C ASN A 109 10.15 -10.21 -13.58
N GLY A 110 8.90 -10.11 -14.04
CA GLY A 110 8.47 -10.51 -15.39
C GLY A 110 8.72 -9.44 -16.44
#